data_AF-A0A356S7H6-F1
#
_entry.id   AF-A0A356S7H6-F1
#
_cell.length_a   1.000
_cell.length_b   1.000
_cell.length_c   1.000
_cell.angle_alpha   90.00
_cell.angle_beta   90.00
_cell.angle_gamma   90.00
#
_symmetry.space_group_name_H-M   'P 1'
#
loop_
_entity.id
_entity.type
_entity.pdbx_description
1 polymer ?
#
loop_
_entity_poly.entity_id
_entity_poly.type
_entity_poly.pdbx_seq_one_letter_code
_entity_poly.pdbx_strand_id
1 'polypeptide(L)' 'MSEKAIILVSGGLDSATCLALAKEAGYVCCALSFDYGQRSSSELAAA' A
#
# COMPACT_ATOMS: atom_id res chain seq x y z
N MET A 1 14.51 -8.36 -17.14
CA MET A 1 14.37 -7.01 -16.54
C MET A 1 13.12 -7.06 -15.66
N SER A 2 13.20 -6.67 -14.39
CA SER A 2 12.02 -6.59 -13.53
C SER A 2 11.21 -5.33 -13.86
N GLU A 3 9.93 -5.50 -14.13
CA GLU A 3 9.01 -4.39 -14.38
C GLU A 3 8.75 -3.60 -13.09
N LYS A 4 8.57 -2.29 -13.22
CA LYS A 4 8.28 -1.41 -12.08
C LYS A 4 6.77 -1.34 -11.87
N ALA A 5 6.33 -1.47 -10.62
CA ALA A 5 4.94 -1.33 -10.24
C ALA A 5 4.80 -0.18 -9.22
N ILE A 6 3.82 0.69 -9.42
CA ILE A 6 3.41 1.67 -8.39
C ILE A 6 2.15 1.12 -7.72
N ILE A 7 2.20 0.98 -6.39
CA ILE A 7 1.12 0.41 -5.60
C ILE A 7 0.58 1.50 -4.68
N LEU A 8 -0.72 1.80 -4.82
CA LEU A 8 -1.41 2.74 -3.94
C LEU A 8 -1.74 2.06 -2.61
N VAL A 9 -1.13 2.51 -1.51
CA VAL A 9 -1.31 1.94 -0.18
C VAL A 9 -2.20 2.85 0.65
N SER A 10 -3.36 2.32 1.08
CA SER A 10 -4.32 3.03 1.94
C SER A 10 -4.21 2.62 3.41
N GLY A 11 -3.44 1.58 3.73
CA GLY A 11 -3.41 0.94 5.05
C GLY A 11 -4.44 -0.18 5.21
N GLY A 12 -5.34 -0.37 4.24
CA GLY A 12 -6.30 -1.47 4.22
C GLY A 12 -5.73 -2.78 3.65
N LEU A 13 -6.40 -3.88 3.98
CA LEU A 13 -6.05 -5.26 3.59
C LEU A 13 -5.82 -5.42 2.07
N ASP A 14 -6.70 -4.83 1.25
CA ASP A 14 -6.64 -4.97 -0.20
C ASP A 14 -5.33 -4.41 -0.76
N SER A 15 -4.95 -3.22 -0.29
CA SER A 15 -3.72 -2.55 -0.74
C SER A 15 -2.45 -3.29 -0.29
N ALA A 16 -2.48 -3.88 0.90
CA ALA A 16 -1.40 -4.73 1.40
C ALA A 16 -1.29 -6.04 0.60
N THR A 17 -2.43 -6.63 0.22
CA THR A 17 -2.49 -7.85 -0.59
C THR A 17 -1.95 -7.62 -2.00
N CYS A 18 -2.32 -6.51 -2.64
CA CYS A 18 -1.77 -6.12 -3.94
C CYS A 18 -0.24 -5.95 -3.90
N LEU A 19 0.29 -5.32 -2.84
CA LEU A 19 1.74 -5.18 -2.67
C LEU A 19 2.44 -6.53 -2.53
N ALA A 20 1.86 -7.44 -1.74
CA ALA A 20 2.41 -8.79 -1.55
C ALA A 20 2.45 -9.58 -2.87
N LEU A 21 1.36 -9.56 -3.64
CA LEU A 21 1.27 -10.24 -4.93
C LEU A 21 2.24 -9.65 -5.96
N ALA A 22 2.36 -8.32 -6.03
CA ALA A 22 3.31 -7.66 -6.93
C ALA A 22 4.77 -8.00 -6.59
N LYS A 23 5.10 -8.09 -5.29
CA LYS A 23 6.42 -8.51 -4.83
C LYS A 23 6.71 -9.97 -5.17
N GLU A 24 5.74 -10.87 -4.96
CA GLU A 24 5.84 -12.29 -5.31
C GLU A 24 6.03 -12.50 -6.81
N ALA A 25 5.34 -11.71 -7.63
CA ALA A 25 5.46 -11.74 -9.09
C ALA A 25 6.77 -11.11 -9.62
N GLY A 26 7.67 -10.63 -8.75
CA GLY A 26 9.01 -10.16 -9.13
C GLY A 26 9.09 -8.71 -9.63
N TYR A 27 8.06 -7.90 -9.35
CA TYR A 27 8.07 -6.48 -9.69
C TYR A 27 8.94 -5.65 -8.73
N VAL A 28 9.56 -4.60 -9.26
CA VAL A 28 10.15 -3.55 -8.44
C VAL A 28 9.03 -2.65 -7.94
N CYS A 29 8.60 -2.89 -6.70
CA CYS A 29 7.45 -2.24 -6.10
C CYS A 29 7.81 -0.86 -5.53
N CYS A 30 7.05 0.17 -5.91
CA CYS A 30 7.06 1.51 -5.32
C CYS A 30 5.72 1.74 -4.64
N ALA A 31 5.72 1.89 -3.31
CA ALA A 31 4.51 2.19 -2.55
C ALA A 31 4.25 3.70 -2.51
N LEU A 32 3.02 4.11 -2.82
CA LEU A 32 2.56 5.50 -2.73
C LEU A 32 1.30 5.54 -1.88
N SER A 33 1.30 6.40 -0.86
CA SER A 33 0.10 6.65 -0.05
C SER A 33 -0.28 8.11 -0.17
N PHE A 34 -1.58 8.39 -0.13
CA PHE A 34 -2.11 9.75 -0.17
C PHE A 34 -2.75 10.07 1.17
N ASP A 35 -2.25 11.10 1.82
CA ASP A 35 -2.90 11.69 2.99
C ASP A 35 -3.88 12.78 2.54
N TYR A 36 -5.16 12.41 2.47
CA TYR A 36 -6.24 13.34 2.12
C TYR A 36 -6.87 14.02 3.35
N GLY A 37 -6.27 13.92 4.54
CA GLY A 37 -6.89 14.40 5.78
C GLY A 37 -8.10 13.58 6.22
N GLN A 38 -8.11 12.28 5.90
CA GLN A 38 -9.22 11.37 6.22
C GLN A 38 -9.35 11.21 7.75
N ARG A 39 -10.58 11.37 8.27
CA ARG A 39 -10.94 11.29 9.71
C ARG A 39 -10.60 9.97 10.42
N SER A 40 -10.12 8.95 9.71
CA SER A 40 -9.75 7.64 10.31
C SER A 40 -8.39 7.67 11.01
N SER A 41 -7.90 8.83 11.44
CA SER A 41 -6.80 8.95 12.40
C SER A 41 -7.18 8.43 13.80
N SER A 42 -8.47 8.13 14.03
CA SER A 42 -8.98 7.61 15.31
C SER A 42 -8.58 6.16 15.61
N GLU A 43 -8.24 5.34 14.60
CA GLU A 43 -7.74 3.98 14.87
C GLU A 43 -6.27 3.97 15.32
N LEU A 44 -5.49 5.01 15.02
CA LEU A 44 -4.06 5.06 15.35
C LEU A 44 -3.77 5.37 16.83
N ALA A 45 -4.77 5.77 17.62
CA ALA A 45 -4.63 6.03 19.05
C ALA A 45 -5.06 4.85 19.95
N ALA A 46 -5.57 3.76 19.37
CA ALA A 46 -6.17 2.65 20.10
C ALA A 46 -5.35 1.34 20.08
N ALA A 47 -4.14 1.34 19.49
CA ALA A 47 -3.28 0.17 19.42
C ALA A 47 -1.85 0.47 19.88
#